data_AF-A0A3N7FIU3-F1
#
_entry.id   AF-A0A3N7FIU3-F1
#
_cell.length_a   1.000
_cell.length_b   1.000
_cell.length_c   1.000
_cell.angle_alpha   90.00
_cell.angle_beta   90.00
_cell.angle_gamma   90.00
#
_symmetry.space_group_name_H-M   'P 1'
#
loop_
_entity.id
_entity.type
_entity.pdbx_description
1 polymer ?
#
loop_
_entity_poly.entity_id
_entity_poly.type
_entity_poly.pdbx_seq_one_letter_code
_entity_poly.pdbx_strand_id
1 'polypeptide(L)'
;MEAERLREIERRRQEEEEERERKREKDRDRDVNISGEEAWRRRATMSGGVPRSSSPPRNGDGFSIRTSRTVGLGVGAGGQMTAAQRMMAKMGWKEGQGLGKHEQGITTPLMVKKTDRRAGVIVNAGEKKVKSVNFNGTPPTRVLLLRQQVQ
;
A
#
# COMPACT_ATOMS: atom_id res chain seq x y z
N MET A 1 -58.70 6.92 24.16
CA MET A 1 -57.71 6.35 25.10
C MET A 1 -56.75 5.35 24.46
N GLU A 2 -57.17 4.45 23.55
CA GLU A 2 -56.23 3.50 22.91
C GLU A 2 -55.38 4.11 21.79
N ALA A 3 -55.97 4.97 20.95
CA ALA A 3 -55.27 5.65 19.87
C ALA A 3 -54.14 6.59 20.36
N GLU A 4 -54.28 7.15 21.57
CA GLU A 4 -53.24 7.98 22.18
C GLU A 4 -52.07 7.14 22.70
N ARG A 5 -52.33 5.95 23.24
CA ARG A 5 -51.29 5.02 23.70
C ARG A 5 -50.45 4.48 22.54
N LEU A 6 -51.08 4.22 21.39
CA LEU A 6 -50.37 3.81 20.17
C LEU A 6 -49.44 4.92 19.64
N ARG A 7 -49.91 6.17 19.64
CA ARG A 7 -49.07 7.33 19.26
C ARG A 7 -47.92 7.54 20.24
N GLU A 8 -48.14 7.27 21.53
CA GLU A 8 -47.09 7.35 22.55
C GLU A 8 -46.04 6.25 22.41
N ILE A 9 -46.45 5.02 22.05
CA ILE A 9 -45.54 3.91 21.77
C ILE A 9 -44.71 4.19 20.50
N GLU A 10 -45.34 4.71 19.46
CA GLU A 10 -44.65 5.04 18.20
C GLU A 10 -43.66 6.19 18.38
N ARG A 11 -44.02 7.23 19.16
CA ARG A 11 -43.11 8.31 19.55
C ARG A 11 -41.91 7.78 20.34
N ARG A 12 -42.14 6.91 21.34
CA ARG A 12 -41.07 6.32 22.15
C ARG A 12 -40.13 5.43 21.32
N ARG A 13 -40.67 4.71 20.33
CA ARG A 13 -39.88 3.87 19.42
C ARG A 13 -39.05 4.72 18.45
N GLN A 14 -39.63 5.81 17.93
CA GLN A 14 -38.90 6.79 17.13
C GLN A 14 -37.78 7.43 17.94
N GLU A 15 -38.06 7.89 19.16
CA GLU A 15 -37.06 8.47 20.06
C GLU A 15 -35.92 7.48 20.36
N GLU A 16 -36.24 6.20 20.60
CA GLU A 16 -35.22 5.17 20.86
C GLU A 16 -34.38 4.85 19.60
N GLU A 17 -35.00 4.87 18.41
CA GLU A 17 -34.31 4.65 17.15
C GLU A 17 -33.41 5.83 16.78
N GLU A 18 -33.89 7.06 16.97
CA GLU A 18 -33.13 8.30 16.79
C GLU A 18 -31.97 8.39 17.80
N GLU A 19 -32.17 7.99 19.06
CA GLU A 19 -31.10 7.93 20.06
C GLU A 19 -30.01 6.91 19.68
N ARG A 20 -30.41 5.73 19.17
CA ARG A 20 -29.47 4.71 18.68
C ARG A 20 -28.69 5.19 17.46
N GLU A 21 -29.35 5.90 16.55
CA GLU A 21 -28.71 6.47 15.37
C GLU A 21 -27.73 7.58 15.76
N ARG A 22 -28.13 8.48 16.65
CA ARG A 22 -27.29 9.54 17.22
C ARG A 22 -26.08 8.97 17.96
N LYS A 23 -26.24 7.85 18.66
CA LYS A 23 -25.13 7.14 19.31
C LYS A 23 -24.15 6.58 18.29
N ARG A 24 -24.63 5.94 17.22
CA ARG A 24 -23.80 5.42 16.12
C ARG A 24 -23.07 6.53 15.36
N GLU A 25 -23.72 7.67 15.16
CA GLU A 25 -23.11 8.87 14.58
C GLU A 25 -22.01 9.40 15.50
N LYS A 26 -22.30 9.60 16.79
CA LYS A 26 -21.33 10.06 17.80
C LYS A 26 -20.13 9.10 17.97
N ASP A 27 -20.33 7.81 17.77
CA ASP A 27 -19.27 6.81 17.80
C ASP A 27 -18.42 6.87 16.51
N ARG A 28 -19.04 7.04 15.33
CA ARG A 28 -18.32 7.30 14.06
C ARG A 28 -17.49 8.58 14.15
N ASP A 29 -18.05 9.67 14.67
CA ASP A 29 -17.33 10.94 14.82
C ASP A 29 -16.17 10.83 15.81
N ARG A 30 -16.32 10.02 16.86
CA ARG A 30 -15.24 9.74 17.84
C ARG A 30 -14.12 8.89 17.24
N ASP A 31 -14.42 7.99 16.31
CA ASP A 31 -13.41 7.20 15.61
C ASP A 31 -12.68 8.01 14.53
N VAL A 32 -13.36 8.97 13.89
CA VAL A 32 -12.76 9.86 12.88
C VAL A 32 -11.89 10.96 13.51
N ASN A 33 -12.28 11.50 14.67
CA ASN A 33 -11.56 12.60 15.35
C ASN A 33 -10.63 12.14 16.47
N ILE A 34 -10.16 10.90 16.42
CA ILE A 34 -9.36 10.33 17.49
C ILE A 34 -7.94 10.94 17.50
N SER A 35 -7.46 11.33 18.67
CA SER A 35 -6.06 11.76 18.83
C SER A 35 -5.11 10.58 18.60
N GLY A 36 -3.92 10.86 18.05
CA GLY A 36 -2.90 9.83 17.79
C GLY A 36 -2.51 9.03 19.05
N GLU A 37 -2.50 9.68 20.22
CA GLU A 37 -2.22 9.04 21.50
C GLU A 37 -3.37 8.09 21.94
N GLU A 38 -4.62 8.48 21.70
CA GLU A 38 -5.79 7.68 22.06
C GLU A 38 -5.96 6.47 21.13
N ALA A 39 -5.73 6.63 19.82
CA ALA A 39 -5.69 5.52 18.87
C ALA A 39 -4.61 4.49 19.24
N TRP A 40 -3.45 4.94 19.70
CA TRP A 40 -2.37 4.06 20.13
C TRP A 40 -2.76 3.25 21.37
N ARG A 41 -3.38 3.90 22.36
CA ARG A 41 -3.88 3.25 23.58
C ARG A 41 -4.97 2.22 23.26
N ARG A 42 -5.93 2.54 22.38
CA ARG A 42 -6.98 1.60 21.93
C ARG A 42 -6.39 0.38 21.21
N ARG A 43 -5.34 0.57 20.41
CA ARG A 43 -4.62 -0.56 19.77
C ARG A 43 -3.92 -1.42 20.81
N ALA A 44 -3.27 -0.82 21.81
CA ALA A 44 -2.59 -1.54 22.87
C ALA A 44 -3.55 -2.40 23.71
N THR A 45 -4.76 -1.91 23.99
CA THR A 45 -5.77 -2.69 24.73
C THR A 45 -6.40 -3.81 23.90
N MET A 46 -6.47 -3.66 22.58
CA MET A 46 -6.98 -4.70 21.66
C MET A 46 -5.91 -5.73 21.26
N SER A 47 -4.62 -5.37 21.32
CA SER A 47 -3.52 -6.30 21.12
C SER A 47 -3.10 -6.90 22.45
N GLY A 48 -3.57 -8.10 22.77
CA GLY A 48 -3.17 -8.83 23.98
C GLY A 48 -1.65 -8.98 24.13
N GLY A 49 -1.00 -7.99 24.76
CA GLY A 49 0.37 -8.06 25.26
C GLY A 49 1.52 -7.84 24.28
N VAL A 50 1.34 -7.27 23.08
CA VAL A 50 2.49 -6.98 22.19
C VAL A 50 2.47 -5.54 21.65
N PRO A 51 3.38 -4.65 22.09
CA PRO A 51 3.42 -3.27 21.65
C PRO A 51 3.95 -3.20 20.21
N ARG A 52 3.08 -2.88 19.25
CA ARG A 52 3.50 -2.45 17.91
C ARG A 52 3.55 -0.92 17.89
N SER A 53 4.72 -0.35 18.18
CA SER A 53 4.98 1.09 18.09
C SER A 53 5.08 1.55 16.63
N SER A 54 4.79 2.84 16.40
CA SER A 54 4.81 3.53 15.11
C SER A 54 6.22 3.84 14.57
N SER A 55 7.25 3.24 15.13
CA SER A 55 8.63 3.34 14.65
C SER A 55 9.19 1.93 14.52
N PRO A 56 9.83 1.58 13.39
CA PRO A 56 10.44 0.26 13.26
C PRO A 56 11.50 0.10 14.36
N PRO A 57 11.47 -0.97 15.18
CA PRO A 57 12.50 -1.21 16.17
C PRO A 57 13.85 -1.29 15.47
N ARG A 58 14.71 -0.34 15.82
CA ARG A 58 16.12 -0.29 15.43
C ARG A 58 16.89 -1.21 16.37
N ASN A 59 16.70 -2.52 16.21
CA ASN A 59 17.50 -3.58 16.85
C ASN A 59 17.52 -4.79 15.91
N GLY A 60 18.69 -5.05 15.32
CA GLY A 60 19.15 -6.39 14.92
C GLY A 60 18.50 -7.08 13.73
N ASP A 61 17.18 -7.05 13.59
CA ASP A 61 16.43 -7.91 12.69
C ASP A 61 15.63 -7.07 11.69
N GLY A 62 16.37 -6.40 10.79
CA GLY A 62 15.79 -5.81 9.59
C GLY A 62 15.02 -6.87 8.82
N PHE A 63 13.95 -6.44 8.13
CA PHE A 63 13.15 -7.21 7.17
C PHE A 63 13.91 -8.43 6.67
N SER A 64 13.72 -9.56 7.35
CA SER A 64 14.44 -10.77 7.02
C SER A 64 13.75 -11.31 5.78
N ILE A 65 14.20 -10.83 4.61
CA ILE A 65 14.43 -11.72 3.48
C ILE A 65 15.48 -12.70 4.00
N ARG A 66 15.02 -13.64 4.84
CA ARG A 66 15.78 -14.80 5.22
C ARG A 66 16.19 -15.36 3.88
N THR A 67 17.50 -15.40 3.67
CA THR A 67 18.17 -16.17 2.63
C THR A 67 17.59 -17.58 2.64
N SER A 68 16.46 -17.72 1.98
CA SER A 68 15.78 -18.96 1.67
C SER A 68 15.70 -18.90 0.16
N ARG A 69 16.69 -19.56 -0.45
CA ARG A 69 16.31 -20.50 -1.50
C ARG A 69 15.07 -21.21 -0.96
N THR A 70 14.00 -21.22 -1.75
CA THR A 70 12.67 -21.75 -1.47
C THR A 70 11.60 -20.74 -1.01
N VAL A 71 10.83 -20.28 -1.99
CA VAL A 71 9.36 -20.24 -1.94
C VAL A 71 8.73 -19.46 -0.76
N GLY A 72 9.01 -18.16 -0.64
CA GLY A 72 8.39 -17.29 0.38
C GLY A 72 7.49 -16.15 -0.15
N LEU A 73 7.50 -15.91 -1.46
CA LEU A 73 6.51 -15.10 -2.21
C LEU A 73 6.19 -15.81 -3.55
N GLY A 74 6.27 -17.13 -3.55
CA GLY A 74 5.83 -17.94 -4.69
C GLY A 74 4.31 -18.01 -4.68
N VAL A 75 3.71 -17.89 -5.86
CA VAL A 75 2.39 -18.44 -6.24
C VAL A 75 1.43 -18.58 -5.06
N GLY A 76 0.47 -17.66 -4.93
CA GLY A 76 -0.52 -17.69 -3.85
C GLY A 76 -0.95 -19.13 -3.57
N ALA A 77 -0.72 -19.57 -2.32
CA ALA A 77 -0.90 -20.95 -1.88
C ALA A 77 -2.14 -21.57 -2.57
N GLY A 78 -1.91 -22.49 -3.51
CA GLY A 78 -2.98 -23.10 -4.34
C GLY A 78 -3.08 -22.65 -5.80
N GLY A 79 -2.04 -22.09 -6.41
CA GLY A 79 -2.06 -21.73 -7.85
C GLY A 79 -2.89 -20.49 -8.16
N GLN A 80 -3.30 -19.74 -7.15
CA GLN A 80 -4.06 -18.51 -7.31
C GLN A 80 -3.11 -17.32 -7.49
N MET A 81 -3.49 -16.38 -8.36
CA MET A 81 -2.77 -15.11 -8.50
C MET A 81 -2.62 -14.42 -7.14
N THR A 82 -1.43 -13.88 -6.85
CA THR A 82 -1.21 -13.07 -5.64
C THR A 82 -2.10 -11.82 -5.65
N ALA A 83 -2.39 -11.24 -4.48
CA ALA A 83 -3.21 -10.01 -4.41
C ALA A 83 -2.64 -8.89 -5.30
N ALA A 84 -1.32 -8.72 -5.30
CA ALA A 84 -0.63 -7.77 -6.15
C ALA A 84 -0.79 -8.11 -7.64
N GLN A 85 -0.63 -9.38 -8.04
CA GLN A 85 -0.83 -9.81 -9.41
C GLN A 85 -2.26 -9.55 -9.91
N ARG A 86 -3.27 -9.77 -9.05
CA ARG A 86 -4.67 -9.43 -9.37
C ARG A 86 -4.86 -7.93 -9.58
N MET A 87 -4.24 -7.09 -8.75
CA MET A 87 -4.29 -5.63 -8.91
C MET A 87 -3.60 -5.18 -10.20
N MET A 88 -2.42 -5.72 -10.52
CA MET A 88 -1.70 -5.41 -11.76
C MET A 88 -2.52 -5.83 -12.99
N ALA A 89 -3.09 -7.04 -12.98
CA ALA A 89 -3.94 -7.54 -14.06
C ALA A 89 -5.19 -6.68 -14.27
N LYS A 90 -5.81 -6.23 -13.17
CA LYS A 90 -6.95 -5.30 -13.23
C LYS A 90 -6.59 -3.97 -13.90
N MET A 91 -5.34 -3.53 -13.78
CA MET A 91 -4.82 -2.33 -14.44
C MET A 91 -4.28 -2.59 -15.86
N GLY A 92 -4.55 -3.76 -16.43
CA GLY A 92 -4.20 -4.10 -17.82
C GLY A 92 -2.81 -4.72 -18.00
N TRP A 93 -2.07 -4.98 -16.91
CA TRP A 93 -0.80 -5.69 -17.00
C TRP A 93 -1.01 -7.19 -17.22
N LYS A 94 -0.21 -7.83 -18.07
CA LYS A 94 -0.26 -9.29 -18.30
C LYS A 94 1.01 -9.96 -17.81
N GLU A 95 0.89 -11.22 -17.40
CA GLU A 95 2.04 -12.02 -17.00
C GLU A 95 3.08 -12.09 -18.13
N GLY A 96 4.32 -11.76 -17.82
CA GLY A 96 5.43 -11.70 -18.78
C GLY A 96 5.57 -10.38 -19.55
N GLN A 97 4.62 -9.45 -19.43
CA GLN A 97 4.67 -8.14 -20.10
C GLN A 97 5.48 -7.13 -19.28
N GLY A 98 6.27 -6.28 -19.95
CA GLY A 98 6.93 -5.15 -19.31
C GLY A 98 5.92 -4.06 -18.92
N LEU A 99 6.26 -3.25 -17.92
CA LEU A 99 5.41 -2.12 -17.52
C LEU A 99 5.60 -0.92 -18.47
N GLY A 100 4.57 -0.08 -18.59
CA GLY A 100 4.59 1.14 -19.40
C GLY A 100 3.91 0.98 -20.77
N LYS A 101 3.68 2.11 -21.46
CA LYS A 101 2.91 2.17 -22.72
C LYS A 101 3.44 1.25 -23.82
N HIS A 102 4.76 1.10 -23.89
CA HIS A 102 5.45 0.29 -24.88
C HIS A 102 6.12 -0.93 -24.24
N GLU A 103 5.66 -1.33 -23.05
CA GLU A 103 6.20 -2.47 -22.31
C GLU A 103 7.71 -2.33 -22.01
N GLN A 104 8.17 -1.09 -21.89
CA GLN A 104 9.58 -0.75 -21.75
C GLN A 104 10.19 -1.11 -20.40
N GLY A 105 9.34 -1.36 -19.40
CA GLY A 105 9.74 -1.65 -18.03
C GLY A 105 10.42 -3.01 -17.92
N ILE A 106 11.31 -3.12 -16.93
CA ILE A 106 12.04 -4.34 -16.66
C ILE A 106 11.04 -5.42 -16.19
N THR A 107 11.05 -6.59 -16.84
CA THR A 107 10.18 -7.72 -16.50
C THR A 107 10.74 -8.59 -15.39
N THR A 108 12.06 -8.64 -15.27
CA THR A 108 12.77 -9.42 -14.24
C THR A 108 13.22 -8.53 -13.09
N PRO A 109 13.04 -8.94 -11.83
CA PRO A 109 13.48 -8.13 -10.69
C PRO A 109 15.01 -7.97 -10.64
N LEU A 110 15.45 -6.91 -9.97
CA LEU A 110 16.85 -6.74 -9.59
C LEU A 110 17.11 -7.45 -8.26
N MET A 111 18.26 -8.09 -8.15
CA MET A 111 18.71 -8.77 -6.95
C MET A 111 19.95 -8.10 -6.40
N VAL A 112 20.09 -8.10 -5.08
CA VAL A 112 21.30 -7.61 -4.43
C VAL A 112 22.23 -8.80 -4.18
N LYS A 113 23.41 -8.80 -4.80
CA LYS A 113 24.51 -9.67 -4.43
C LYS A 113 25.25 -9.04 -3.26
N LYS A 114 25.10 -9.61 -2.06
CA LYS A 114 25.83 -9.15 -0.88
C LYS A 114 27.34 -9.33 -1.11
N THR A 115 28.10 -8.26 -0.92
CA THR A 115 29.56 -8.28 -1.05
C THR A 115 30.23 -8.10 0.31
N ASP A 116 29.64 -7.32 1.21
CA ASP A 116 30.14 -7.08 2.56
C ASP A 116 28.97 -7.00 3.58
N ARG A 117 29.26 -6.91 4.88
CA ARG A 117 28.28 -6.81 5.97
C ARG A 117 27.34 -5.61 5.82
N ARG A 118 27.82 -4.51 5.23
CA ARG A 118 27.05 -3.27 5.03
C ARG A 118 26.92 -2.85 3.56
N ALA A 119 27.38 -3.67 2.61
CA ALA A 119 27.38 -3.33 1.19
C ALA A 119 26.99 -4.49 0.28
N GLY A 120 26.48 -4.18 -0.90
CA GLY A 120 26.13 -5.15 -1.93
C GLY A 120 26.07 -4.52 -3.30
N VAL A 121 26.21 -5.34 -4.33
CA VAL A 121 26.12 -4.94 -5.73
C VAL A 121 24.77 -5.39 -6.28
N ILE A 122 24.04 -4.48 -6.94
CA ILE A 122 22.77 -4.79 -7.58
C ILE A 122 23.07 -5.48 -8.91
N VAL A 123 22.48 -6.66 -9.11
CA VAL A 123 22.61 -7.50 -10.31
C VAL A 123 21.23 -7.86 -10.83
N ASN A 124 21.09 -8.07 -12.14
CA ASN A 124 19.82 -8.56 -12.69
C ASN A 124 19.60 -10.03 -12.27
N ALA A 125 18.38 -10.38 -11.90
CA ALA A 125 18.03 -11.76 -11.52
C ALA A 125 18.13 -12.76 -12.68
N GLY A 126 18.01 -12.27 -13.93
CA GLY A 126 18.13 -13.07 -15.13
C GLY A 126 19.15 -12.44 -16.08
N GLU A 127 20.04 -13.24 -16.64
CA GLU A 127 21.10 -12.84 -17.58
C GLU A 127 20.57 -12.42 -18.97
N LYS A 128 19.26 -12.25 -19.12
CA LYS A 128 18.65 -11.80 -20.37
C LYS A 128 18.96 -10.32 -20.54
N LYS A 129 19.78 -9.98 -21.54
CA LYS A 129 20.03 -8.60 -21.97
C LYS A 129 18.70 -7.88 -22.08
N VAL A 130 18.48 -6.91 -21.20
CA VAL A 130 17.33 -6.02 -21.29
C VAL A 130 17.35 -5.36 -22.65
N LYS A 131 16.26 -5.49 -23.42
CA LYS A 131 16.09 -4.73 -24.65
C LYS A 131 16.00 -3.27 -24.23
N SER A 132 17.09 -2.53 -24.39
CA SER A 132 17.13 -1.10 -24.08
C SER A 132 16.13 -0.38 -24.96
N VAL A 133 15.39 0.56 -24.38
CA VAL A 133 14.51 1.44 -25.15
C VAL A 133 15.38 2.42 -25.91
N ASN A 134 15.27 2.42 -27.23
CA ASN A 134 15.89 3.45 -28.06
C ASN A 134 15.05 4.72 -27.93
N PHE A 135 15.51 5.69 -27.13
CA PHE A 135 14.93 7.04 -27.05
C PHE A 135 15.20 7.88 -28.32
N ASN A 136 15.81 7.27 -29.34
CA ASN A 136 16.27 7.90 -30.58
C ASN A 136 15.14 8.45 -31.48
N GLY A 137 13.87 8.26 -31.11
CA GLY A 137 12.70 8.70 -31.90
C GLY A 137 12.00 9.96 -31.40
N THR A 138 12.27 10.41 -30.17
CA THR A 138 11.72 11.66 -29.64
C THR A 138 12.81 12.74 -29.67
N PRO A 139 12.67 13.80 -30.46
CA PRO A 139 13.63 14.90 -30.41
C PRO A 139 13.62 15.48 -29.00
N PRO A 140 14.78 15.63 -28.33
CA PRO A 140 14.83 16.27 -27.02
C PRO A 140 14.25 17.68 -27.13
N THR A 141 13.44 18.05 -26.14
CA THR A 141 12.79 19.36 -26.05
C THR A 141 13.84 20.46 -26.26
N ARG A 142 13.65 21.30 -27.28
CA ARG A 142 14.66 22.26 -27.72
C ARG A 142 14.76 23.40 -26.70
N VAL A 143 15.75 23.35 -25.81
CA VAL A 143 16.03 24.41 -24.84
C VAL A 143 16.75 25.56 -25.55
N LEU A 144 16.15 26.75 -25.58
CA LEU A 144 16.79 27.96 -26.10
C LEU A 144 17.50 28.69 -24.95
N LEU A 145 18.83 28.75 -25.01
CA LEU A 145 19.64 29.57 -24.09
C LEU A 145 19.76 30.98 -24.65
N LEU A 146 19.11 31.95 -24.00
CA LEU A 146 19.25 33.36 -24.34
C LEU A 146 20.61 33.87 -23.81
N ARG A 147 21.54 34.18 -24.70
CA ARG A 147 22.83 34.79 -24.34
C ARG A 147 22.70 36.31 -24.42
N GLN A 148 22.86 36.98 -23.28
CA GLN A 148 22.83 38.42 -23.17
C GLN A 148 24.14 39.01 -23.74
N GLN A 149 24.04 39.92 -24.69
CA GLN A 149 25.16 40.66 -25.25
C GLN A 149 25.40 41.88 -24.36
N VAL A 150 26.62 42.05 -23.87
CA VAL A 150 27.08 43.29 -23.21
C VAL A 150 27.74 44.13 -24.31
N GLN A 151 27.25 45.36 -24.51
CA GLN A 151 27.80 46.35 -25.43
C GLN A 151 29.07 46.98 -24.88
#